data_AF-A0A9D9UBV4-F1
#
_entry.id   AF-A0A9D9UBV4-F1
#
_cell.length_a   1.000
_cell.length_b   1.000
_cell.length_c   1.000
_cell.angle_alpha   90.00
_cell.angle_beta   90.00
_cell.angle_gamma   90.00
#
_symmetry.space_group_name_H-M   'P 1'
#
loop_
_entity.id
_entity.type
_entity.pdbx_description
1 polymer ?
#
loop_
_entity_poly.entity_id
_entity_poly.type
_entity_poly.pdbx_seq_one_letter_code
_entity_poly.pdbx_strand_id
1 'polypeptide(L)'
;MKTKNIIYYLSVFIVLIIVSCENNETKIPKPRMYPRVTYPERSFSTFDTSICNFNFRFPNYSKIVKDSFIFEGEPIHPCWFDIEIKDLNATLHCSYYEITKKKNLSDLINDAFNIAGKHNIKANYRKETVISNKSGVKGILFDIEGPVASPVQFYLTDEKLHFFRASLYFNSKVNPDSTAPVLTFLKEDVDSLISSFQWKK
;
A
#
# COMPACT_ATOMS: atom_id res chain seq x y z
N MET A 1 56.32 -1.44 -63.98
CA MET A 1 55.77 -2.47 -63.05
C MET A 1 55.53 -1.97 -61.62
N LYS A 2 56.31 -1.04 -61.05
CA LYS A 2 56.14 -0.59 -59.66
C LYS A 2 54.84 0.17 -59.35
N THR A 3 54.30 0.93 -60.30
CA THR A 3 53.07 1.74 -60.11
C THR A 3 51.78 0.93 -60.05
N LYS A 4 51.68 -0.20 -60.79
CA LYS A 4 50.52 -1.10 -60.72
C LYS A 4 50.39 -1.80 -59.36
N ASN A 5 51.52 -2.16 -58.74
CA ASN A 5 51.53 -2.78 -57.42
C ASN A 5 51.11 -1.78 -56.34
N ILE A 6 51.51 -0.51 -56.43
CA ILE A 6 51.10 0.55 -55.50
C ILE A 6 49.58 0.76 -55.55
N ILE A 7 48.98 0.80 -56.75
CA ILE A 7 47.52 0.94 -56.90
C ILE A 7 46.78 -0.26 -56.30
N TYR A 8 47.31 -1.48 -56.48
CA TYR A 8 46.76 -2.69 -55.88
C TYR A 8 46.83 -2.67 -54.34
N TYR A 9 47.95 -2.27 -53.77
CA TYR A 9 48.07 -2.10 -52.31
C TYR A 9 47.13 -1.00 -51.78
N LEU A 10 46.95 0.09 -52.53
CA LEU A 10 46.02 1.16 -52.16
C LEU A 10 44.56 0.68 -52.21
N SER A 11 44.19 -0.13 -53.21
CA SER A 11 42.84 -0.70 -53.30
C SER A 11 42.57 -1.71 -52.19
N VAL A 12 43.56 -2.54 -51.83
CA VAL A 12 43.43 -3.50 -50.72
C VAL A 12 43.31 -2.77 -49.38
N PHE A 13 44.08 -1.70 -49.19
CA PHE A 13 43.99 -0.87 -47.99
C PHE A 13 42.63 -0.18 -47.86
N ILE A 14 42.09 0.32 -48.97
CA ILE A 14 40.74 0.90 -49.02
C ILE A 14 39.68 -0.14 -48.64
N VAL A 15 39.77 -1.37 -49.14
CA VAL A 15 38.83 -2.45 -48.79
C VAL A 15 38.89 -2.81 -47.31
N LEU A 16 40.07 -2.77 -46.68
CA LEU A 16 40.22 -3.01 -45.24
C LEU A 16 39.54 -1.95 -44.37
N ILE A 17 39.47 -0.69 -44.82
CA ILE A 17 38.81 0.38 -44.06
C ILE A 17 37.28 0.19 -44.06
N ILE A 18 36.70 -0.33 -45.14
CA ILE A 18 35.24 -0.51 -45.27
C ILE A 18 34.72 -1.67 -44.41
N VAL A 19 35.56 -2.65 -44.07
CA VAL A 19 35.18 -3.82 -43.25
C VAL A 19 35.25 -3.53 -41.74
N SER A 20 35.85 -2.41 -41.33
CA SER A 20 36.01 -2.05 -39.90
C SER A 20 34.81 -1.33 -39.27
N CYS A 21 33.72 -1.08 -40.02
CA CYS A 21 32.47 -0.58 -39.44
C CYS A 21 31.71 -1.72 -38.76
N GLU A 22 32.20 -2.14 -37.60
CA GLU A 22 31.39 -2.91 -36.65
C GLU A 22 30.35 -1.95 -36.06
N ASN A 23 29.07 -2.24 -36.29
CA ASN A 23 27.96 -1.50 -35.68
C ASN A 23 28.02 -1.75 -34.16
N ASN A 24 28.74 -0.87 -33.47
CA ASN A 24 28.73 -0.74 -32.02
C ASN A 24 27.37 -0.20 -31.57
N GLU A 25 26.29 -0.93 -31.83
CA GLU A 25 25.08 -0.78 -31.05
C GLU A 25 25.45 -1.16 -29.62
N THR A 26 25.73 -0.14 -28.81
CA THR A 26 25.88 -0.30 -27.37
C THR A 26 24.63 -1.02 -26.89
N LYS A 27 24.77 -2.30 -26.54
CA LYS A 27 23.67 -3.11 -26.02
C LYS A 27 23.31 -2.55 -24.64
N ILE A 28 22.44 -1.55 -24.62
CA ILE A 28 21.91 -1.00 -23.38
C ILE A 28 21.07 -2.13 -22.75
N PRO A 29 21.39 -2.58 -21.53
CA PRO A 29 20.59 -3.59 -20.87
C PRO A 29 19.16 -3.07 -20.72
N LYS A 30 18.17 -3.91 -21.03
CA LYS A 30 16.76 -3.56 -20.89
C LYS A 30 16.51 -3.04 -19.46
N PRO A 31 15.68 -2.00 -19.28
CA PRO A 31 15.33 -1.52 -17.96
C PRO A 31 14.79 -2.69 -17.13
N ARG A 32 15.15 -2.73 -15.85
CA ARG A 32 14.67 -3.78 -14.95
C ARG A 32 13.15 -3.71 -14.91
N MET A 33 12.51 -4.81 -15.33
CA MET A 33 11.05 -4.94 -15.30
C MET A 33 10.67 -5.64 -14.00
N TYR A 34 9.78 -5.04 -13.24
CA TYR A 34 9.20 -5.70 -12.07
C TYR A 34 8.20 -6.77 -12.51
N PRO A 35 7.97 -7.81 -11.67
CA PRO A 35 6.95 -8.81 -11.95
C PRO A 35 5.60 -8.16 -12.27
N ARG A 36 4.93 -8.65 -13.31
CA ARG A 36 3.57 -8.21 -13.64
C ARG A 36 2.66 -8.60 -12.48
N VAL A 37 2.00 -7.62 -11.87
CA VAL A 37 0.95 -7.84 -10.87
C VAL A 37 -0.36 -8.07 -11.61
N THR A 38 -1.08 -9.12 -11.24
CA THR A 38 -2.45 -9.38 -11.68
C THR A 38 -3.39 -8.83 -10.63
N TYR A 39 -4.18 -7.83 -10.98
CA TYR A 39 -5.14 -7.23 -10.06
C TYR A 39 -6.49 -7.96 -10.12
N PRO A 40 -7.12 -8.22 -8.97
CA PRO A 40 -8.47 -8.77 -8.93
C PRO A 40 -9.49 -7.74 -9.43
N GLU A 41 -10.62 -8.23 -9.94
CA GLU A 41 -11.72 -7.35 -10.34
C GLU A 41 -12.40 -6.76 -9.09
N ARG A 42 -12.63 -5.44 -9.10
CA ARG A 42 -13.24 -4.75 -7.95
C ARG A 42 -14.72 -5.04 -7.86
N SER A 43 -15.07 -5.84 -6.88
CA SER A 43 -16.44 -6.01 -6.41
C SER A 43 -16.45 -5.85 -4.90
N PHE A 44 -17.51 -5.25 -4.37
CA PHE A 44 -17.60 -4.89 -2.96
C PHE A 44 -18.77 -5.60 -2.29
N SER A 45 -18.57 -6.01 -1.04
CA SER A 45 -19.61 -6.48 -0.13
C SER A 45 -19.64 -5.58 1.09
N THR A 46 -20.77 -5.59 1.79
CA THR A 46 -20.95 -4.82 3.01
C THR A 46 -20.54 -5.67 4.21
N PHE A 47 -19.65 -5.14 5.03
CA PHE A 47 -19.38 -5.68 6.35
C PHE A 47 -20.52 -5.26 7.27
N ASP A 48 -21.37 -6.22 7.61
CA ASP A 48 -22.42 -6.04 8.60
C ASP A 48 -22.40 -7.23 9.55
N THR A 49 -21.79 -7.02 10.72
CA THR A 49 -21.83 -8.00 11.80
C THR A 49 -22.75 -7.49 12.89
N SER A 50 -23.60 -8.37 13.43
CA SER A 50 -24.50 -8.05 14.54
C SER A 50 -23.76 -7.64 15.82
N ILE A 51 -22.47 -7.95 15.90
CA ILE A 51 -21.63 -7.73 17.09
C ILE A 51 -20.99 -6.33 17.08
N CYS A 52 -20.81 -5.71 15.91
CA CYS A 52 -20.11 -4.44 15.78
C CYS A 52 -21.06 -3.30 15.37
N ASN A 53 -20.91 -2.17 16.05
CA ASN A 53 -21.74 -0.97 15.87
C ASN A 53 -21.30 -0.11 14.67
N PHE A 54 -20.83 -0.74 13.59
CA PHE A 54 -20.47 -0.06 12.35
C PHE A 54 -20.67 -0.98 11.15
N ASN A 55 -20.75 -0.36 9.98
CA ASN A 55 -20.73 -1.03 8.69
C ASN A 55 -19.83 -0.25 7.72
N PHE A 56 -19.32 -0.94 6.71
CA PHE A 56 -18.56 -0.35 5.60
C PHE A 56 -18.52 -1.33 4.44
N ARG A 57 -18.08 -0.88 3.27
CA ARG A 57 -17.82 -1.74 2.12
C ARG A 57 -16.37 -2.19 2.08
N PHE A 58 -16.15 -3.44 1.72
CA PHE A 58 -14.83 -4.03 1.56
C PHE A 58 -14.79 -4.90 0.29
N PRO A 59 -13.61 -5.11 -0.30
CA PRO A 59 -13.51 -5.85 -1.55
C PRO A 59 -13.78 -7.36 -1.35
N ASN A 60 -14.51 -7.98 -2.27
CA ASN A 60 -14.91 -9.40 -2.21
C ASN A 60 -13.74 -10.38 -2.33
N TYR A 61 -12.64 -9.96 -2.96
CA TYR A 61 -11.41 -10.75 -3.03
C TYR A 61 -10.62 -10.75 -1.71
N SER A 62 -11.09 -10.02 -0.70
CA SER A 62 -10.49 -10.03 0.63
C SER A 62 -11.23 -10.97 1.57
N LYS A 63 -10.49 -11.50 2.54
CA LYS A 63 -11.02 -12.39 3.56
C LYS A 63 -10.96 -11.71 4.91
N ILE A 64 -12.08 -11.66 5.60
CA ILE A 64 -12.12 -11.20 7.00
C ILE A 64 -11.66 -12.34 7.89
N VAL A 65 -10.58 -12.10 8.62
CA VAL A 65 -10.02 -13.00 9.61
C VAL A 65 -10.18 -12.31 10.96
N LYS A 66 -11.08 -12.82 11.80
CA LYS A 66 -11.21 -12.29 13.16
C LYS A 66 -9.94 -12.59 13.93
N ASP A 67 -9.49 -11.62 14.70
CA ASP A 67 -8.29 -11.80 15.47
C ASP A 67 -8.52 -12.90 16.51
N SER A 68 -7.77 -13.99 16.37
CA SER A 68 -7.76 -15.12 17.30
C SER A 68 -6.66 -14.98 18.35
N PHE A 69 -6.04 -13.80 18.49
CA PHE A 69 -5.16 -13.50 19.63
C PHE A 69 -5.98 -13.50 20.92
N ILE A 70 -6.06 -14.70 21.48
CA ILE A 70 -6.54 -15.01 22.81
C ILE A 70 -5.45 -14.58 23.78
N PHE A 71 -5.65 -13.45 24.47
CA PHE A 71 -4.92 -13.18 25.71
C PHE A 71 -5.81 -13.69 26.84
N GLU A 72 -5.38 -14.73 27.56
CA GLU A 72 -6.09 -15.29 28.73
C GLU A 72 -7.50 -15.88 28.48
N GLY A 73 -7.83 -16.30 27.26
CA GLY A 73 -9.07 -17.04 26.98
C GLY A 73 -10.19 -16.24 26.30
N GLU A 74 -10.03 -14.93 26.12
CA GLU A 74 -10.99 -14.07 25.41
C GLU A 74 -10.30 -13.28 24.28
N PRO A 75 -10.98 -13.03 23.14
CA PRO A 75 -10.48 -12.09 22.14
C PRO A 75 -10.42 -10.68 22.78
N ILE A 76 -9.30 -9.97 22.59
CA ILE A 76 -9.05 -8.65 23.21
C ILE A 76 -10.20 -7.67 22.96
N HIS A 77 -10.87 -7.78 21.80
CA HIS A 77 -12.18 -7.18 21.55
C HIS A 77 -12.88 -7.93 20.40
N PRO A 78 -14.21 -8.18 20.45
CA PRO A 78 -14.92 -8.94 19.41
C PRO A 78 -14.97 -8.28 18.01
N CYS A 79 -14.61 -7.00 17.95
CA CYS A 79 -14.55 -6.18 16.73
C CYS A 79 -13.13 -5.87 16.26
N TRP A 80 -12.14 -6.62 16.73
CA TRP A 80 -10.79 -6.62 16.14
C TRP A 80 -10.68 -7.73 15.11
N PHE A 81 -10.26 -7.36 13.92
CA PHE A 81 -10.17 -8.28 12.80
C PHE A 81 -9.22 -7.73 11.74
N ASP A 82 -8.75 -8.63 10.91
CA ASP A 82 -7.91 -8.33 9.77
C ASP A 82 -8.70 -8.56 8.49
N ILE A 83 -8.48 -7.69 7.52
CA ILE A 83 -8.94 -7.89 6.15
C ILE A 83 -7.71 -8.33 5.34
N GLU A 84 -7.60 -9.63 5.10
CA GLU A 84 -6.51 -10.23 4.34
C GLU A 84 -6.77 -10.13 2.85
N ILE A 85 -5.82 -9.57 2.10
CA ILE A 85 -5.83 -9.47 0.64
C ILE A 85 -4.68 -10.32 0.13
N LYS A 86 -4.92 -11.63 0.04
CA LYS A 86 -3.88 -12.63 -0.25
C LYS A 86 -3.23 -12.42 -1.61
N ASP A 87 -4.02 -12.09 -2.63
CA ASP A 87 -3.54 -11.89 -4.00
C ASP A 87 -2.54 -10.73 -4.12
N LEU A 88 -2.63 -9.74 -3.23
CA LEU A 88 -1.75 -8.57 -3.19
C LEU A 88 -0.77 -8.59 -2.02
N ASN A 89 -0.69 -9.71 -1.30
CA ASN A 89 0.15 -9.92 -0.13
C ASN A 89 0.07 -8.76 0.90
N ALA A 90 -1.15 -8.28 1.13
CA ALA A 90 -1.44 -7.15 2.00
C ALA A 90 -2.52 -7.52 3.03
N THR A 91 -2.45 -6.89 4.18
CA THR A 91 -3.41 -7.08 5.27
C THR A 91 -3.79 -5.72 5.83
N LEU A 92 -5.08 -5.44 5.96
CA LEU A 92 -5.58 -4.27 6.65
C LEU A 92 -5.97 -4.69 8.08
N HIS A 93 -5.14 -4.33 9.04
CA HIS A 93 -5.41 -4.59 10.45
C HIS A 93 -6.41 -3.58 10.97
N CYS A 94 -7.52 -4.04 11.53
CA CYS A 94 -8.61 -3.20 12.03
C CYS A 94 -8.80 -3.39 13.54
N SER A 95 -8.80 -2.30 14.28
CA SER A 95 -9.02 -2.28 15.72
C SER A 95 -10.10 -1.25 16.07
N TYR A 96 -10.95 -1.61 17.02
CA TYR A 96 -12.03 -0.76 17.51
C TYR A 96 -11.89 -0.53 19.01
N TYR A 97 -12.17 0.69 19.43
CA TYR A 97 -12.15 1.12 20.81
C TYR A 97 -13.40 1.93 21.12
N GLU A 98 -13.91 1.76 22.33
CA GLU A 98 -14.93 2.64 22.90
C GLU A 98 -14.27 3.81 23.61
N ILE A 99 -14.78 5.02 23.35
CA ILE A 99 -14.34 6.23 24.02
C ILE A 99 -14.98 6.23 25.42
N THR A 100 -14.13 6.13 26.44
CA THR A 100 -14.58 6.08 27.83
C THR A 100 -13.89 7.15 28.66
N LYS A 101 -14.33 7.38 29.90
CA LYS A 101 -13.65 8.31 30.81
C LYS A 101 -12.21 7.90 31.14
N LYS A 102 -11.91 6.58 31.09
CA LYS A 102 -10.56 6.05 31.36
C LYS A 102 -9.65 6.13 30.13
N LYS A 103 -10.20 5.97 28.93
CA LYS A 103 -9.48 6.09 27.66
C LYS A 103 -10.17 7.14 26.81
N ASN A 104 -9.72 8.37 26.98
CA ASN A 104 -10.37 9.52 26.36
C ASN A 104 -10.01 9.60 24.86
N LEU A 105 -10.74 10.43 24.11
CA LEU A 105 -10.50 10.63 22.68
C LEU A 105 -9.08 11.13 22.39
N SER A 106 -8.55 12.04 23.22
CA SER A 106 -7.21 12.58 23.03
C SER A 106 -6.14 11.51 23.16
N ASP A 107 -6.28 10.56 24.09
CA ASP A 107 -5.34 9.46 24.30
C ASP A 107 -5.36 8.53 23.08
N LEU A 108 -6.54 8.22 22.55
CA LEU A 108 -6.70 7.38 21.35
C LEU A 108 -6.10 8.05 20.10
N ILE A 109 -6.30 9.36 19.95
CA ILE A 109 -5.68 10.14 18.88
C ILE A 109 -4.15 10.12 19.06
N ASN A 110 -3.65 10.43 20.25
CA ASN A 110 -2.21 10.42 20.54
C ASN A 110 -1.59 9.04 20.27
N ASP A 111 -2.24 7.95 20.67
CA ASP A 111 -1.83 6.57 20.36
C ASP A 111 -1.74 6.34 18.84
N ALA A 112 -2.74 6.79 18.08
CA ALA A 112 -2.73 6.66 16.62
C ALA A 112 -1.56 7.42 15.98
N PHE A 113 -1.33 8.67 16.41
CA PHE A 113 -0.20 9.48 15.94
C PHE A 113 1.15 8.88 16.33
N ASN A 114 1.28 8.37 17.56
CA ASN A 114 2.49 7.73 18.06
C ASN A 114 2.83 6.47 17.25
N ILE A 115 1.84 5.63 16.95
CA ILE A 115 2.07 4.38 16.21
C ILE A 115 2.37 4.68 14.74
N ALA A 116 1.67 5.63 14.11
CA ALA A 116 2.08 6.14 12.80
C ALA A 116 3.52 6.69 12.86
N GLY A 117 3.87 7.38 13.96
CA GLY A 117 5.20 7.92 14.26
C GLY A 117 6.31 6.88 14.21
N LYS A 118 6.06 5.67 14.72
CA LYS A 118 7.05 4.58 14.71
C LYS A 118 7.49 4.19 13.30
N HIS A 119 6.63 4.35 12.30
CA HIS A 119 6.96 4.07 10.90
C HIS A 119 7.66 5.23 10.20
N ASN A 120 7.62 6.45 10.76
CA ASN A 120 8.31 7.60 10.17
C ASN A 120 9.84 7.45 10.14
N ILE A 121 10.42 6.63 11.02
CA ILE A 121 11.87 6.43 11.08
C ILE A 121 12.43 5.93 9.73
N LYS A 122 11.60 5.23 8.95
CA LYS A 122 11.94 4.75 7.60
C LYS A 122 11.19 5.50 6.49
N ALA A 123 10.37 6.49 6.82
CA ALA A 123 9.58 7.22 5.86
C ALA A 123 10.40 8.38 5.27
N ASN A 124 10.14 8.66 3.99
CA ASN A 124 10.66 9.86 3.32
C ASN A 124 9.74 11.05 3.59
N TYR A 125 8.44 10.81 3.62
CA TYR A 125 7.43 11.84 3.78
C TYR A 125 6.17 11.27 4.43
N ARG A 126 5.42 12.12 5.15
CA ARG A 126 4.10 11.82 5.68
C ARG A 126 3.14 12.94 5.29
N LYS A 127 2.03 12.56 4.68
CA LYS A 127 0.88 13.43 4.45
C LYS A 127 -0.25 13.05 5.41
N GLU A 128 -0.83 14.06 6.04
CA GLU A 128 -1.98 13.91 6.93
C GLU A 128 -3.18 14.54 6.24
N THR A 129 -4.24 13.76 6.04
CA THR A 129 -5.47 14.21 5.36
C THR A 129 -6.65 14.07 6.32
N VAL A 130 -7.39 15.15 6.52
CA VAL A 130 -8.61 15.12 7.34
C VAL A 130 -9.69 14.33 6.60
N ILE A 131 -10.25 13.34 7.28
CA ILE A 131 -11.36 12.54 6.79
C ILE A 131 -12.65 13.19 7.28
N SER A 132 -13.58 13.41 6.35
CA SER A 132 -14.98 13.69 6.66
C SER A 132 -15.86 13.03 5.61
N ASN A 133 -16.73 12.11 6.04
CA ASN A 133 -17.66 11.43 5.14
C ASN A 133 -19.10 11.92 5.30
N LYS A 134 -19.97 11.52 4.36
CA LYS A 134 -21.39 11.92 4.34
C LYS A 134 -22.18 11.42 5.56
N SER A 135 -21.69 10.40 6.25
CA SER A 135 -22.30 9.80 7.43
C SER A 135 -21.91 10.51 8.73
N GLY A 136 -21.12 11.60 8.65
CA GLY A 136 -20.65 12.36 9.82
C GLY A 136 -19.45 11.73 10.53
N VAL A 137 -18.80 10.74 9.91
CA VAL A 137 -17.56 10.14 10.44
C VAL A 137 -16.41 11.10 10.18
N LYS A 138 -15.57 11.30 11.20
CA LYS A 138 -14.38 12.14 11.14
C LYS A 138 -13.13 11.34 11.43
N GLY A 139 -11.97 11.84 11.02
CA GLY A 139 -10.73 11.13 11.24
C GLY A 139 -9.53 11.79 10.58
N ILE A 140 -8.40 11.10 10.62
CA ILE A 140 -7.19 11.47 9.88
C ILE A 140 -6.66 10.23 9.16
N LEU A 141 -6.33 10.41 7.88
CA LEU A 141 -5.56 9.47 7.08
C LEU A 141 -4.10 9.91 7.05
N PHE A 142 -3.21 8.98 7.42
CA PHE A 142 -1.77 9.07 7.31
C PHE A 142 -1.32 8.31 6.06
N ASP A 143 -0.82 9.06 5.08
CA ASP A 143 -0.15 8.52 3.90
C ASP A 143 1.35 8.66 4.10
N ILE A 144 2.04 7.53 4.22
CA ILE A 144 3.45 7.45 4.59
C ILE A 144 4.23 6.93 3.38
N GLU A 145 5.05 7.79 2.80
CA GLU A 145 5.89 7.46 1.65
C GLU A 145 7.25 6.94 2.10
N GLY A 146 7.81 5.99 1.35
CA GLY A 146 9.12 5.41 1.59
C GLY A 146 9.06 3.89 1.83
N PRO A 147 10.20 3.27 2.19
CA PRO A 147 10.31 1.82 2.44
C PRO A 147 9.72 1.42 3.79
N VAL A 148 8.44 1.72 4.00
CA VAL A 148 7.68 1.47 5.23
C VAL A 148 6.77 0.27 5.06
N ALA A 149 6.65 -0.57 6.10
CA ALA A 149 5.77 -1.73 6.05
C ALA A 149 4.28 -1.36 6.04
N SER A 150 3.93 -0.19 6.62
CA SER A 150 2.57 0.31 6.70
C SER A 150 2.44 1.71 6.09
N PRO A 151 2.21 1.81 4.77
CA PRO A 151 2.17 3.07 4.05
C PRO A 151 0.86 3.84 4.21
N VAL A 152 -0.23 3.19 4.63
CA VAL A 152 -1.53 3.84 4.85
C VAL A 152 -2.05 3.45 6.22
N GLN A 153 -2.31 4.45 7.05
CA GLN A 153 -2.97 4.26 8.34
C GLN A 153 -4.05 5.31 8.50
N PHE A 154 -5.11 5.01 9.22
CA PHE A 154 -6.12 6.00 9.52
C PHE A 154 -6.88 5.64 10.79
N TYR A 155 -7.55 6.63 11.35
CA TYR A 155 -8.57 6.41 12.35
C TYR A 155 -9.85 7.14 11.97
N LEU A 156 -10.97 6.63 12.45
CA LEU A 156 -12.33 7.12 12.25
C LEU A 156 -13.00 7.22 13.62
N THR A 157 -13.77 8.28 13.85
CA THR A 157 -14.47 8.50 15.11
C THR A 157 -15.76 9.29 14.88
N ASP A 158 -16.72 9.12 15.79
CA ASP A 158 -17.87 10.00 15.95
C ASP A 158 -17.63 11.12 16.97
N GLU A 159 -16.41 11.22 17.50
CA GLU A 159 -15.95 12.12 18.58
C GLU A 159 -16.66 11.91 19.94
N LYS A 160 -17.51 10.88 20.06
CA LYS A 160 -18.37 10.68 21.24
C LYS A 160 -18.12 9.33 21.91
N LEU A 161 -18.34 8.24 21.18
CA LEU A 161 -18.35 6.88 21.72
C LEU A 161 -17.47 5.92 20.95
N HIS A 162 -17.26 6.16 19.66
CA HIS A 162 -16.66 5.18 18.77
C HIS A 162 -15.32 5.67 18.22
N PHE A 163 -14.32 4.79 18.27
CA PHE A 163 -13.02 5.02 17.67
C PHE A 163 -12.57 3.75 16.94
N PHE A 164 -12.51 3.82 15.61
CA PHE A 164 -12.01 2.76 14.74
C PHE A 164 -10.66 3.16 14.18
N ARG A 165 -9.72 2.22 14.13
CA ARG A 165 -8.39 2.44 13.59
C ARG A 165 -8.07 1.32 12.63
N ALA A 166 -7.44 1.67 11.51
CA ALA A 166 -6.92 0.67 10.60
C ALA A 166 -5.55 1.05 10.06
N SER A 167 -4.77 0.02 9.74
CA SER A 167 -3.42 0.17 9.18
C SER A 167 -3.19 -0.89 8.13
N LEU A 168 -2.90 -0.45 6.91
CA LEU A 168 -2.57 -1.32 5.79
C LEU A 168 -1.10 -1.73 5.91
N TYR A 169 -0.85 -3.03 5.88
CA TYR A 169 0.48 -3.62 5.92
C TYR A 169 0.72 -4.46 4.68
N PHE A 170 1.96 -4.43 4.18
CA PHE A 170 2.44 -5.44 3.24
C PHE A 170 3.15 -6.55 4.00
N ASN A 171 2.80 -7.81 3.73
CA ASN A 171 3.38 -8.98 4.38
C ASN A 171 4.78 -9.36 3.85
N SER A 172 5.40 -8.45 3.08
CA SER A 172 6.73 -8.61 2.51
C SER A 172 7.53 -7.32 2.64
N LYS A 173 8.85 -7.42 2.47
CA LYS A 173 9.73 -6.25 2.51
C LYS A 173 9.32 -5.25 1.43
N VAL A 174 8.91 -4.06 1.86
CA VAL A 174 8.43 -3.01 0.96
C VAL A 174 9.59 -2.41 0.18
N ASN A 175 9.49 -2.51 -1.15
CA ASN A 175 10.26 -1.71 -2.09
C ASN A 175 9.30 -0.68 -2.71
N PRO A 176 9.49 0.64 -2.48
CA PRO A 176 8.57 1.67 -2.96
C PRO A 176 8.24 1.55 -4.45
N ASP A 177 9.23 1.29 -5.30
CA ASP A 177 9.03 1.23 -6.75
C ASP A 177 8.17 0.03 -7.18
N SER A 178 8.40 -1.13 -6.55
CA SER A 178 7.66 -2.36 -6.88
C SER A 178 6.26 -2.39 -6.26
N THR A 179 6.10 -1.78 -5.10
CA THR A 179 4.85 -1.82 -4.33
C THR A 179 3.93 -0.66 -4.66
N ALA A 180 4.43 0.43 -5.24
CA ALA A 180 3.63 1.60 -5.59
C ALA A 180 2.36 1.27 -6.41
N PRO A 181 2.40 0.43 -7.47
CA PRO A 181 1.20 0.08 -8.22
C PRO A 181 0.14 -0.63 -7.37
N VAL A 182 0.59 -1.55 -6.51
CA VAL A 182 -0.29 -2.28 -5.59
C VAL A 182 -0.86 -1.35 -4.52
N LEU A 183 -0.03 -0.46 -3.98
CA LEU A 183 -0.44 0.53 -3.01
C LEU A 183 -1.49 1.48 -3.59
N THR A 184 -1.30 1.98 -4.81
CA THR A 184 -2.29 2.82 -5.50
C THR A 184 -3.60 2.07 -5.68
N PHE A 185 -3.54 0.80 -6.09
CA PHE A 185 -4.74 -0.02 -6.25
C PHE A 185 -5.50 -0.20 -4.92
N LEU A 186 -4.78 -0.49 -3.82
CA LEU A 186 -5.36 -0.70 -2.49
C LEU A 186 -5.84 0.61 -1.83
N LYS A 187 -5.24 1.76 -2.16
CA LYS A 187 -5.72 3.07 -1.68
C LYS A 187 -7.15 3.34 -2.12
N GLU A 188 -7.51 2.97 -3.35
CA GLU A 188 -8.90 3.08 -3.82
C GLU A 188 -9.87 2.23 -2.98
N ASP A 189 -9.44 1.05 -2.52
CA ASP A 189 -10.25 0.19 -1.66
C ASP A 189 -10.41 0.80 -0.26
N VAL A 190 -9.33 1.40 0.28
CA VAL A 190 -9.36 2.12 1.55
C VAL A 190 -10.28 3.35 1.47
N ASP A 191 -10.23 4.10 0.37
CA ASP A 191 -11.12 5.24 0.13
C ASP A 191 -12.59 4.79 0.03
N SER A 192 -12.87 3.67 -0.64
CA SER A 192 -14.19 3.06 -0.69
C SER A 192 -14.69 2.66 0.70
N LEU A 193 -13.82 2.07 1.53
CA LEU A 193 -14.11 1.70 2.91
C LEU A 193 -14.46 2.95 3.73
N ILE A 194 -13.59 3.97 3.74
CA ILE A 194 -13.77 5.20 4.53
C ILE A 194 -15.04 5.95 4.09
N SER A 195 -15.26 6.07 2.79
CA SER A 195 -16.40 6.82 2.23
C SER A 195 -17.74 6.14 2.52
N SER A 196 -17.76 4.80 2.59
CA SER A 196 -18.95 4.01 2.91
C SER A 196 -19.13 3.72 4.40
N PHE A 197 -18.15 4.08 5.26
CA PHE A 197 -18.19 3.78 6.69
C PHE A 197 -19.34 4.50 7.39
N GLN A 198 -20.12 3.77 8.18
CA GLN A 198 -21.19 4.34 9.02
C GLN A 198 -21.23 3.68 10.39
N TRP A 199 -21.44 4.49 11.44
CA TRP A 199 -21.76 4.00 12.77
C TRP A 199 -23.23 3.59 12.84
N LYS A 200 -23.51 2.44 13.48
CA LYS A 200 -24.87 2.03 13.80
C LYS A 200 -25.36 2.82 15.01
N LYS A 201 -26.63 3.23 14.97
CA LYS A 201 -27.30 3.95 16.06
C LYS A 201 -27.94 2.99 17.04
#